data_AF-A0A920SPF7-F1
#
_entry.id   AF-A0A920SPF7-F1
#
_cell.length_a   1.000
_cell.length_b   1.000
_cell.length_c   1.000
_cell.angle_alpha   90.00
_cell.angle_beta   90.00
_cell.angle_gamma   90.00
#
_symmetry.space_group_name_H-M   'P 1'
#
loop_
_entity.id
_entity.type
_entity.pdbx_description
1 polymer ?
#
loop_
_entity_poly.entity_id
_entity_poly.type
_entity_poly.pdbx_seq_one_letter_code
_entity_poly.pdbx_strand_id
1 'polypeptide(L)'
;MTLGQEDFSLETGMLPEPEGLFTPALQVMLAARAAGVVPLGFIGSIAEYSDEEKFRGMIRQARPLGFAGSLCIHPLQVKVLNEEMTPSEGGSEAGEIVAAYEQAKAEGRGFGGTSG
;
A
#
# COMPACT_ATOMS: atom_id res chain seq x y z
N MET A 1 1.14 -8.27 8.26
CA MET A 1 1.90 -9.32 7.53
C MET A 1 2.78 -8.64 6.51
N THR A 2 4.01 -9.11 6.34
CA THR A 2 5.02 -8.54 5.43
C THR A 2 5.76 -9.64 4.70
N LEU A 3 6.32 -9.33 3.53
CA LEU A 3 7.30 -10.17 2.85
C LEU A 3 8.69 -9.72 3.27
N GLY A 4 9.56 -10.65 3.66
CA GLY A 4 10.98 -10.38 3.82
C GLY A 4 11.65 -10.38 2.44
N GLN A 5 11.77 -9.21 1.80
CA GLN A 5 12.20 -9.09 0.40
C GLN A 5 13.58 -9.72 0.17
N GLU A 6 14.53 -9.46 1.07
CA GLU A 6 15.91 -9.98 0.98
C GLU A 6 15.97 -11.49 1.19
N ASP A 7 15.38 -11.99 2.27
CA ASP A 7 15.38 -13.42 2.60
C ASP A 7 14.65 -14.24 1.53
N PHE A 8 13.49 -13.75 1.06
CA PHE A 8 12.73 -14.40 0.01
C PHE A 8 13.52 -14.46 -1.31
N SER A 9 14.20 -13.37 -1.68
CA SER A 9 15.03 -13.32 -2.88
C SER A 9 16.21 -14.28 -2.78
N LEU A 10 16.88 -14.32 -1.62
CA LEU A 10 17.97 -15.25 -1.34
C LEU A 10 17.51 -16.72 -1.43
N GLU A 11 16.36 -17.06 -0.84
CA GLU A 11 15.84 -18.42 -0.81
C GLU A 11 15.40 -18.92 -2.19
N THR A 12 14.88 -18.02 -3.03
CA THR A 12 14.38 -18.34 -4.37
C THR A 12 15.42 -18.13 -5.48
N GLY A 13 16.60 -17.61 -5.14
CA GLY A 13 17.70 -17.38 -6.09
C GLY A 13 17.48 -16.20 -7.04
N MET A 14 16.63 -15.24 -6.65
CA MET A 14 16.38 -14.01 -7.41
C MET A 14 17.14 -12.83 -6.80
N LEU A 15 17.27 -11.76 -7.58
CA LEU A 15 17.69 -10.46 -7.05
C LEU A 15 16.49 -9.76 -6.41
N PRO A 16 16.69 -8.93 -5.36
CA PRO A 16 15.63 -8.19 -4.69
C PRO A 16 15.18 -6.95 -5.51
N GLU A 17 14.90 -7.17 -6.79
CA GLU A 17 14.50 -6.14 -7.75
C GLU A 17 12.97 -6.08 -7.88
N PRO A 18 12.40 -4.91 -8.24
CA PRO A 18 10.96 -4.72 -8.32
C PRO A 18 10.24 -5.75 -9.21
N GLU A 19 10.83 -6.11 -10.35
CA GLU A 19 10.24 -7.04 -11.32
C GLU A 19 10.01 -8.43 -10.73
N GLY A 20 10.99 -8.95 -9.98
CA GLY A 20 10.92 -10.26 -9.32
C GLY A 20 10.04 -10.25 -8.08
N LEU A 21 10.03 -9.14 -7.35
CA LEU A 21 9.29 -9.00 -6.09
C LEU A 21 7.81 -8.62 -6.27
N PHE A 22 7.40 -8.19 -7.46
CA PHE A 22 6.04 -7.73 -7.72
C PHE A 22 4.97 -8.78 -7.36
N THR A 23 5.06 -9.97 -7.96
CA THR A 23 4.12 -11.07 -7.72
C THR A 23 4.09 -11.55 -6.26
N PRO A 24 5.22 -11.93 -5.63
CA PRO A 24 5.20 -12.43 -4.26
C PRO A 24 4.73 -11.37 -3.25
N ALA A 25 5.12 -10.10 -3.43
CA ALA A 25 4.66 -9.03 -2.54
C ALA A 25 3.13 -8.85 -2.61
N LEU A 26 2.55 -8.89 -3.82
CA LEU A 26 1.10 -8.82 -3.99
C LEU A 26 0.38 -10.04 -3.43
N GLN A 27 0.93 -11.24 -3.59
CA GLN A 27 0.34 -12.46 -3.01
C GLN A 27 0.26 -12.37 -1.49
N VAL A 28 1.32 -11.90 -0.83
CA VAL A 28 1.35 -11.69 0.63
C VAL A 28 0.37 -10.59 1.04
N MET A 29 0.28 -9.50 0.28
CA MET A 29 -0.68 -8.41 0.53
C MET A 29 -2.12 -8.92 0.45
N LEU A 30 -2.48 -9.64 -0.61
CA LEU A 30 -3.82 -10.22 -0.80
C LEU A 30 -4.16 -11.22 0.31
N ALA A 31 -3.21 -12.09 0.67
CA ALA A 31 -3.39 -13.02 1.78
C ALA A 31 -3.59 -12.30 3.12
N ALA A 32 -2.87 -11.20 3.36
CA ALA A 32 -3.04 -10.39 4.57
C ALA A 32 -4.46 -9.83 4.64
N ARG A 33 -4.94 -9.23 3.55
CA ARG A 33 -6.29 -8.68 3.44
C ARG A 33 -7.36 -9.75 3.66
N ALA A 34 -7.22 -10.91 3.01
CA ALA A 34 -8.14 -12.03 3.16
C ALA A 34 -8.20 -12.54 4.61
N ALA A 35 -7.09 -12.49 5.34
CA ALA A 35 -6.99 -12.87 6.75
C ALA A 35 -7.39 -11.76 7.73
N GLY A 36 -7.78 -10.56 7.27
CA GLY A 36 -8.05 -9.42 8.15
C GLY A 36 -6.80 -8.85 8.84
N VAL A 37 -5.61 -9.14 8.33
CA VAL A 37 -4.32 -8.66 8.84
C VAL A 37 -3.84 -7.47 8.04
N VAL A 38 -3.24 -6.48 8.71
CA VAL A 38 -2.68 -5.29 8.05
C VAL A 38 -1.53 -5.70 7.11
N PRO A 39 -1.60 -5.43 5.79
CA PRO A 39 -0.49 -5.65 4.88
C PRO A 39 0.55 -4.53 5.02
N LEU A 40 1.77 -4.90 5.38
CA LEU A 40 2.91 -4.01 5.44
C LEU A 40 3.91 -4.43 4.36
N GLY A 41 4.47 -3.48 3.62
CA GLY A 41 5.48 -3.70 2.61
C GLY A 41 5.39 -2.73 1.44
N PHE A 42 6.28 -2.95 0.47
CA PHE A 42 6.33 -2.31 -0.83
C PHE A 42 7.08 -3.27 -1.79
N ILE A 43 7.21 -2.86 -3.05
CA ILE A 43 7.86 -3.67 -4.09
C ILE A 43 9.27 -3.15 -4.31
N GLY A 44 10.28 -4.02 -4.16
CA GLY A 44 11.70 -3.67 -4.25
C GLY A 44 12.47 -4.01 -2.97
N SER A 45 13.75 -3.62 -2.91
CA SER A 45 14.63 -3.89 -1.77
C SER A 45 14.46 -2.86 -0.64
N ILE A 46 14.47 -3.33 0.61
CA ILE A 46 14.53 -2.47 1.81
C ILE A 46 15.94 -1.94 2.09
N ALA A 47 16.96 -2.56 1.50
CA ALA A 47 18.34 -2.09 1.57
C ALA A 47 18.61 -0.87 0.69
N GLU A 48 17.70 -0.52 -0.23
CA GLU A 48 17.78 0.72 -1.00
C GLU A 48 17.31 1.92 -0.16
N TYR A 49 18.23 2.44 0.66
CA TYR A 49 18.04 3.66 1.45
C TYR A 49 19.03 4.77 1.10
N SER A 50 20.00 4.50 0.22
CA SER A 50 20.96 5.48 -0.28
C SER A 50 20.34 6.52 -1.19
N ASP A 51 19.24 6.17 -1.87
CA ASP A 51 18.52 7.02 -2.79
C ASP A 51 17.09 7.27 -2.29
N GLU A 52 16.86 8.46 -1.72
CA GLU A 52 15.56 8.86 -1.17
C GLU A 52 14.46 8.88 -2.25
N GLU A 53 14.76 9.37 -3.46
CA GLU A 53 13.77 9.50 -4.52
C GLU A 53 13.37 8.14 -5.08
N LYS A 54 14.34 7.23 -5.23
CA LYS A 54 14.04 5.84 -5.60
C LYS A 54 13.16 5.17 -4.56
N PHE A 55 13.49 5.32 -3.27
CA PHE A 55 12.65 4.78 -2.19
C PHE A 55 11.26 5.40 -2.17
N ARG A 56 11.15 6.72 -2.33
CA ARG A 56 9.89 7.45 -2.41
C ARG A 56 9.02 6.97 -3.58
N GLY A 57 9.62 6.70 -4.74
CA GLY A 57 8.94 6.09 -5.89
C GLY A 57 8.32 4.73 -5.56
N MET A 58 9.07 3.86 -4.87
CA MET A 58 8.56 2.55 -4.44
C MET A 58 7.39 2.67 -3.45
N ILE A 59 7.47 3.59 -2.50
CA ILE A 59 6.39 3.83 -1.52
C ILE A 59 5.14 4.41 -2.19
N ARG A 60 5.30 5.35 -3.15
CA ARG A 60 4.19 5.89 -3.94
C ARG A 60 3.43 4.82 -4.70
N GLN A 61 4.15 3.83 -5.24
CA GLN A 61 3.53 2.68 -5.91
C GLN A 61 2.85 1.71 -4.94
N ALA A 62 3.37 1.54 -3.73
CA ALA A 62 2.82 0.62 -2.75
C ALA A 62 1.40 0.99 -2.30
N ARG A 63 1.10 2.29 -2.13
CA ARG A 63 -0.20 2.76 -1.65
C ARG A 63 -1.39 2.33 -2.52
N PRO A 64 -1.44 2.60 -3.85
CA PRO A 64 -2.54 2.15 -4.70
C PRO A 64 -2.63 0.64 -4.85
N LEU A 65 -1.55 -0.11 -4.56
CA LEU A 65 -1.57 -1.57 -4.53
C LEU A 65 -2.22 -2.13 -3.25
N GLY A 66 -2.53 -1.28 -2.26
CA GLY A 66 -3.27 -1.67 -1.06
C GLY A 66 -2.41 -2.01 0.15
N PHE A 67 -1.11 -1.72 0.11
CA PHE A 67 -0.26 -1.74 1.31
C PHE A 67 -0.64 -0.59 2.25
N ALA A 68 -0.58 -0.84 3.57
CA ALA A 68 -0.98 0.13 4.59
C ALA A 68 0.20 0.82 5.29
N GLY A 69 1.43 0.37 5.02
CA GLY A 69 2.63 0.72 5.76
C GLY A 69 3.81 -0.08 5.26
N SER A 70 5.00 0.14 5.80
CA SER A 70 6.14 -0.76 5.64
C SER A 70 7.04 -0.72 6.89
N LEU A 71 7.89 -1.73 7.03
CA LEU A 71 9.02 -1.70 7.95
C LEU A 71 10.08 -0.69 7.47
N CYS A 72 10.88 -0.18 8.40
CA CYS A 72 12.01 0.71 8.16
C CYS A 72 13.27 0.12 8.77
N ILE A 73 14.39 0.20 8.06
CA ILE A 73 15.73 -0.10 8.60
C ILE A 73 16.60 1.16 8.74
N HIS A 74 16.17 2.28 8.14
CA HIS A 74 16.90 3.55 8.18
C HIS A 74 15.94 4.72 8.51
N PRO A 75 16.37 5.74 9.31
CA PRO A 75 15.52 6.87 9.69
C PRO A 75 14.90 7.65 8.52
N LEU A 76 15.61 7.74 7.39
CA LEU A 76 15.10 8.38 6.16
C LEU A 76 13.80 7.72 5.66
N GLN A 77 13.70 6.40 5.76
CA GLN A 77 12.52 5.67 5.30
C GLN A 77 11.28 6.00 6.12
N VAL A 78 11.45 6.27 7.43
CA VAL A 78 10.35 6.67 8.33
C VAL A 78 9.71 7.96 7.83
N LYS A 79 10.53 8.96 7.48
CA LYS A 79 10.05 10.23 6.95
C LYS A 79 9.27 10.03 5.66
N VAL A 80 9.85 9.33 4.68
CA VAL A 80 9.24 9.09 3.37
C VAL A 80 7.92 8.30 3.51
N LEU A 81 7.90 7.25 4.33
CA LEU A 81 6.70 6.45 4.56
C LEU A 81 5.56 7.27 5.16
N ASN A 82 5.86 8.07 6.18
CA ASN A 82 4.85 8.93 6.80
C ASN A 82 4.31 9.97 5.80
N GLU A 83 5.17 10.58 4.99
CA GLU A 83 4.75 11.57 3.99
C GLU A 83 3.86 10.96 2.89
N GLU A 84 4.26 9.83 2.32
CA GLU A 84 3.61 9.29 1.11
C GLU A 84 2.40 8.39 1.42
N MET A 85 2.41 7.70 2.57
CA MET A 85 1.30 6.81 2.96
C MET A 85 0.20 7.53 3.76
N THR A 86 0.45 8.76 4.24
CA THR A 86 -0.62 9.57 4.83
C THR A 86 -1.58 10.04 3.74
N PRO A 87 -2.90 9.84 3.90
CA PRO A 87 -3.88 10.41 2.97
C PRO A 87 -3.80 11.93 2.96
N SER A 88 -3.57 12.53 1.79
CA SER A 88 -3.66 13.98 1.60
C SER A 88 -5.12 14.35 1.37
N GLU A 89 -5.79 14.92 2.38
CA GLU A 89 -7.14 15.54 2.36
C GLU A 89 -8.34 14.74 1.80
N GLY A 90 -8.14 13.55 1.21
CA GLY A 90 -9.18 12.69 0.60
C GLY A 90 -10.20 12.08 1.57
N GLY A 91 -10.26 12.55 2.81
CA GLY A 91 -11.31 12.20 3.76
C GLY A 91 -12.67 12.82 3.41
N SER A 92 -12.70 13.96 2.69
CA SER A 92 -13.95 14.63 2.32
C SER A 92 -14.74 13.83 1.29
N GLU A 93 -14.10 13.39 0.21
CA GLU A 93 -14.73 12.62 -0.86
C GLU A 93 -15.26 11.26 -0.35
N ALA A 94 -14.49 10.59 0.51
CA ALA A 94 -14.95 9.38 1.19
C ALA A 94 -16.19 9.65 2.06
N GLY A 95 -16.21 10.78 2.78
CA GLY A 95 -17.36 11.23 3.57
C GLY A 95 -18.59 11.52 2.71
N GLU A 96 -18.41 12.15 1.56
CA GLU A 96 -19.47 12.45 0.59
C GLU A 96 -20.07 11.18 -0.01
N ILE A 97 -19.23 10.21 -0.38
CA ILE A 97 -19.68 8.90 -0.88
C ILE A 97 -20.50 8.17 0.17
N VAL A 98 -20.05 8.16 1.43
CA VAL A 98 -20.78 7.54 2.54
C VAL A 98 -22.13 8.24 2.77
N ALA A 99 -22.15 9.57 2.76
CA ALA A 99 -23.38 10.34 2.93
C ALA A 99 -24.39 10.07 1.80
N ALA A 100 -23.93 10.05 0.55
CA ALA A 100 -24.77 9.74 -0.61
C ALA A 100 -25.32 8.31 -0.57
N TYR A 101 -24.52 7.35 -0.11
CA TYR A 101 -24.98 5.97 0.10
C TYR A 101 -26.10 5.88 1.14
N GLU A 102 -25.92 6.52 2.31
CA GLU A 102 -26.93 6.49 3.37
C GLU A 102 -28.23 7.20 2.96
N GLN A 103 -28.16 8.28 2.17
CA GLN A 103 -29.34 8.93 1.63
C GLN A 103 -30.10 8.02 0.64
N ALA A 104 -29.40 7.39 -0.31
CA ALA A 104 -30.03 6.48 -1.27
C ALA A 104 -30.74 5.32 -0.55
N LYS A 105 -30.11 4.77 0.49
CA LYS A 105 -30.67 3.73 1.35
C LYS A 105 -31.92 4.19 2.10
N ALA A 106 -31.93 5.41 2.64
CA ALA A 106 -33.09 5.99 3.33
C ALA A 106 -34.30 6.18 2.40
N GLU A 107 -34.04 6.47 1.12
CA GLU A 107 -35.06 6.66 0.09
C GLU A 107 -35.49 5.35 -0.60
N GLY A 108 -34.94 4.20 -0.18
CA GLY A 108 -35.22 2.91 -0.79
C GLY A 108 -34.70 2.76 -2.23
N ARG A 109 -33.72 3.58 -2.62
CA ARG A 109 -33.09 3.56 -3.95
C ARG A 109 -31.74 2.83 -3.90
N GLY A 110 -31.35 2.23 -5.02
CA GLY A 110 -29.98 1.72 -5.18
C GLY A 110 -28.98 2.86 -5.25
N PHE A 111 -27.78 2.67 -4.68
CA PHE A 111 -26.68 3.63 -4.79
C PHE A 111 -26.03 3.55 -6.18
N GLY A 112 -25.92 4.69 -6.87
CA GLY A 112 -25.38 4.80 -8.23
C GLY A 112 -23.99 5.47 -8.32
N GLY A 113 -23.35 5.77 -7.18
CA GLY A 113 -22.15 6.62 -7.14
C GLY A 113 -22.48 8.11 -6.99
N THR A 114 -21.48 8.90 -6.59
CA THR A 114 -21.51 10.37 -6.72
C THR A 114 -21.06 10.73 -8.13
N SER A 115 -21.73 11.69 -8.78
CA SER A 115 -21.32 12.17 -10.11
C SER A 115 -20.00 12.95 -9.99
N GLY A 116 -18.89 12.27 -10.23
CA GLY A 116 -17.57 12.85 -10.50
C GLY A 116 -17.35 13.03 -12.00
#